data_AF-A0A8B7DRC9-F1
#
_entry.id   AF-A0A8B7DRC9-F1
#
_cell.length_a   1.000
_cell.length_b   1.000
_cell.length_c   1.000
_cell.angle_alpha   90.00
_cell.angle_beta   90.00
_cell.angle_gamma   90.00
#
_symmetry.space_group_name_H-M   'P 1'
#
loop_
_entity.id
_entity.type
_entity.pdbx_description
1 polymer ?
#
loop_
_entity_poly.entity_id
_entity_poly.type
_entity_poly.pdbx_seq_one_letter_code
_entity_poly.pdbx_strand_id
1 'polypeptide(L)'
;MGVSKSMELCMRAGIHITRDTMKQVVAECDECNSIDPNVMLWDKGNLAVSKVWKRVACDVTHVDSSLYLTCVDCGPSRYTLWTPLSDDSATMVVQALETIWSTLGPPSQVLLDNSKSFRSQLMQTMAAKWEIRLIYRAVEKPSGNGIVERVHWTVKRTNARVKCGIPMSVFLINNVPSKHGTPFEIFCQHHKRVRIPGIDKTESTQKSMTECREWKVGDKVWVKPKHVTPCTQQWLKGSIVALHNDLTAEVDVNGHTLPRHFSHLQHRRVGTKEEDTTDDYDSTLFKLPETSSKHIVNDDPNFQIIPPDNGKNDNSTGSDQNYSTDGETESQPVQFTRYGRRVLPNRKYNDYV
;
A
#
# COMPACT_ATOMS: atom_id res chain seq x y z
N MET A 1 -8.27 -3.65 -47.66
CA MET A 1 -7.22 -4.58 -48.14
C MET A 1 -5.86 -4.00 -47.77
N GLY A 2 -4.93 -4.80 -47.27
CA GLY A 2 -3.59 -4.30 -46.88
C GLY A 2 -2.65 -4.08 -48.08
N VAL A 3 -1.58 -3.32 -47.85
CA VAL A 3 -0.59 -2.88 -48.85
C VAL A 3 -0.17 -3.99 -49.82
N SER A 4 0.21 -5.17 -49.33
CA SER A 4 0.71 -6.26 -50.17
C SER A 4 -0.33 -6.79 -51.17
N LYS A 5 -1.58 -6.98 -50.74
CA LYS A 5 -2.66 -7.49 -51.61
C LYS A 5 -3.09 -6.43 -52.63
N SER A 6 -3.16 -5.17 -52.22
CA SER A 6 -3.48 -4.06 -53.12
C SER A 6 -2.39 -3.88 -54.20
N MET A 7 -1.12 -4.02 -53.84
CA MET A 7 0.01 -3.92 -54.79
C MET A 7 -0.04 -5.02 -55.85
N GLU A 8 -0.38 -6.25 -55.45
CA GLU A 8 -0.48 -7.37 -56.40
C GLU A 8 -1.66 -7.23 -57.37
N LEU A 9 -2.77 -6.63 -56.93
CA LEU A 9 -3.90 -6.29 -57.81
C LEU A 9 -3.51 -5.21 -58.82
N CYS A 10 -2.80 -4.16 -58.39
CA CYS A 10 -2.30 -3.12 -59.29
C CYS A 10 -1.35 -3.71 -60.35
N MET A 11 -0.44 -4.60 -59.95
CA MET A 11 0.45 -5.29 -60.90
C MET A 11 -0.32 -6.12 -61.92
N ARG A 12 -1.34 -6.90 -61.49
CA ARG A 12 -2.19 -7.67 -62.39
C ARG A 12 -3.01 -6.80 -63.36
N ALA A 13 -3.36 -5.59 -62.94
CA ALA A 13 -4.07 -4.61 -63.76
C ALA A 13 -3.14 -3.79 -64.68
N GLY A 14 -1.82 -4.05 -64.68
CA GLY A 14 -0.85 -3.28 -65.46
C GLY A 14 -0.56 -1.88 -64.90
N ILE A 15 -0.94 -1.60 -63.66
CA ILE A 15 -0.71 -0.33 -62.97
C ILE A 15 0.58 -0.45 -62.16
N HIS A 16 1.62 0.28 -62.56
CA HIS A 16 2.87 0.36 -61.82
C HIS A 16 2.79 1.42 -60.73
N ILE A 17 2.65 0.97 -59.48
CA ILE A 17 2.68 1.83 -58.29
C ILE A 17 3.82 1.41 -57.39
N THR A 18 4.46 2.38 -56.72
CA THR A 18 5.51 2.05 -55.75
C THR A 18 4.89 1.55 -54.45
N ARG A 19 5.63 0.71 -53.71
CA ARG A 19 5.18 0.23 -52.39
C ARG A 19 4.92 1.39 -51.42
N ASP A 20 5.67 2.48 -51.50
CA ASP A 20 5.49 3.63 -50.61
C ASP A 20 4.27 4.45 -50.97
N THR A 21 3.96 4.63 -52.25
CA THR A 21 2.67 5.20 -52.70
C THR A 21 1.50 4.35 -52.21
N MET A 22 1.58 3.02 -52.31
CA MET A 22 0.52 2.14 -51.82
C MET A 22 0.37 2.20 -50.29
N LYS A 23 1.48 2.31 -49.53
CA LYS A 23 1.42 2.55 -48.09
C LYS A 23 0.72 3.87 -47.78
N GLN A 24 1.01 4.93 -48.53
CA GLN A 24 0.40 6.25 -48.34
C GLN A 24 -1.10 6.19 -48.62
N VAL A 25 -1.54 5.58 -49.72
CA VAL A 25 -2.96 5.41 -50.04
C VAL A 25 -3.71 4.64 -48.94
N VAL A 26 -3.12 3.55 -48.41
CA VAL A 26 -3.73 2.80 -47.31
C VAL A 26 -3.73 3.60 -46.02
N ALA A 27 -2.68 4.38 -45.75
CA ALA A 27 -2.55 5.21 -44.56
C ALA A 27 -3.44 6.46 -44.58
N GLU A 28 -3.85 6.94 -45.76
CA GLU A 28 -4.75 8.09 -45.95
C GLU A 28 -6.23 7.65 -46.11
N CYS A 29 -6.51 6.35 -46.20
CA CYS A 29 -7.86 5.84 -46.35
C CYS A 29 -8.58 5.73 -44.99
N ASP A 30 -9.59 6.56 -44.77
CA ASP A 30 -10.37 6.59 -43.52
C ASP A 30 -11.05 5.24 -43.21
N GLU A 31 -11.67 4.59 -44.21
CA GLU A 31 -12.28 3.27 -44.05
C GLU A 31 -11.28 2.18 -43.66
N CYS A 32 -10.04 2.25 -44.17
CA CYS A 32 -9.00 1.29 -43.80
C CYS A 32 -8.50 1.56 -42.38
N ASN A 33 -8.27 2.83 -42.02
CA ASN A 33 -7.81 3.21 -40.68
C ASN A 33 -8.88 3.05 -39.59
N SER A 34 -10.17 3.10 -39.93
CA SER A 34 -11.23 2.84 -38.95
C SER A 34 -11.32 1.37 -38.55
N ILE A 35 -10.89 0.46 -39.43
CA ILE A 35 -10.92 -1.00 -39.22
C ILE A 35 -9.60 -1.51 -38.64
N ASP A 36 -8.47 -1.10 -39.22
CA ASP A 36 -7.12 -1.51 -38.81
C ASP A 36 -6.18 -0.29 -38.86
N PRO A 37 -6.27 0.62 -37.87
CA PRO A 37 -5.45 1.81 -37.85
C PRO A 37 -3.99 1.43 -37.74
N ASN A 38 -3.13 2.17 -38.43
CA ASN A 38 -1.69 2.04 -38.25
C ASN A 38 -1.33 2.57 -36.84
N VAL A 39 -1.37 1.69 -35.84
CA VAL A 39 -1.13 2.04 -34.44
C VAL A 39 0.32 2.48 -34.30
N MET A 40 0.52 3.77 -34.00
CA MET A 40 1.84 4.30 -33.65
C MET A 40 2.44 3.48 -32.51
N LEU A 41 3.66 2.99 -32.70
CA LEU A 41 4.44 2.43 -31.60
C LEU A 41 4.80 3.57 -30.64
N TRP A 42 4.11 3.63 -29.51
CA TRP A 42 4.46 4.54 -28.42
C TRP A 42 5.38 3.85 -27.41
N ASP A 43 6.26 4.63 -26.80
CA ASP A 43 7.09 4.18 -25.69
C ASP A 43 6.20 3.63 -24.57
N LYS A 44 6.39 2.35 -24.25
CA LYS A 44 5.74 1.73 -23.09
C LYS A 44 6.37 2.34 -21.85
N GLY A 45 5.69 3.31 -21.23
CA GLY A 45 6.14 3.90 -19.97
C GLY A 45 6.46 2.83 -18.93
N ASN A 46 7.58 2.99 -18.22
CA ASN A 46 7.94 2.10 -17.13
C ASN A 46 7.44 2.68 -15.81
N LEU A 47 6.61 1.91 -15.11
CA LEU A 47 6.07 2.28 -13.81
C LEU A 47 7.11 2.18 -12.69
N ALA A 48 8.17 1.39 -12.90
CA ALA A 48 9.25 1.23 -11.96
C ALA A 48 10.00 2.56 -11.74
N VAL A 49 10.34 2.80 -10.49
CA VAL A 49 11.24 3.89 -10.09
C VAL A 49 12.49 3.28 -9.44
N SER A 50 13.60 4.02 -9.48
CA SER A 50 14.87 3.53 -8.92
C SER A 50 14.94 3.61 -7.39
N LYS A 51 14.20 4.54 -6.79
CA LYS A 51 14.18 4.77 -5.34
C LYS A 51 13.01 4.03 -4.68
N VAL A 52 13.29 3.39 -3.55
CA VAL A 52 12.28 2.79 -2.66
C VAL A 52 11.32 3.87 -2.18
N TRP A 53 10.03 3.55 -2.14
CA TRP A 53 8.95 4.41 -1.60
C TRP A 53 8.80 5.78 -2.29
N LYS A 54 9.46 5.99 -3.43
CA LYS A 54 9.30 7.23 -4.23
C LYS A 54 7.95 7.26 -4.93
N ARG A 55 7.52 6.11 -5.46
CA ARG A 55 6.23 5.93 -6.11
C ARG A 55 5.55 4.71 -5.55
N VAL A 56 4.34 4.89 -5.04
CA VAL A 56 3.52 3.81 -4.51
C VAL A 56 2.28 3.69 -5.36
N ALA A 57 1.94 2.48 -5.79
CA ALA A 57 0.67 2.22 -6.45
C ALA A 57 -0.35 1.76 -5.42
N CYS A 58 -1.50 2.41 -5.38
CA CYS A 58 -2.61 2.02 -4.53
C CYS A 58 -3.78 1.53 -5.36
N ASP A 59 -4.45 0.52 -4.83
CA ASP A 59 -5.57 -0.16 -5.48
C ASP A 59 -6.48 -0.72 -4.39
N VAL A 60 -7.78 -0.73 -4.63
CA VAL A 60 -8.76 -1.37 -3.74
C VAL A 60 -9.15 -2.71 -4.34
N THR A 61 -8.92 -3.80 -3.60
CA THR A 61 -9.13 -5.15 -4.12
C THR A 61 -9.91 -6.02 -3.13
N HIS A 62 -10.61 -7.02 -3.67
CA HIS A 62 -11.34 -7.99 -2.88
C HIS A 62 -10.57 -9.31 -2.78
N VAL A 63 -10.64 -9.93 -1.60
CA VAL A 63 -10.22 -11.32 -1.34
C VAL A 63 -11.25 -11.96 -0.45
N ASP A 64 -11.87 -13.05 -0.89
CA ASP A 64 -12.84 -13.84 -0.12
C ASP A 64 -13.91 -12.95 0.57
N SER A 65 -14.51 -12.04 -0.22
CA SER A 65 -15.50 -11.03 0.19
C SER A 65 -15.00 -9.93 1.14
N SER A 66 -13.74 -9.94 1.54
CA SER A 66 -13.12 -8.88 2.34
C SER A 66 -12.45 -7.85 1.44
N LEU A 67 -12.63 -6.58 1.78
CA LEU A 67 -12.06 -5.45 1.05
C LEU A 67 -10.71 -5.05 1.63
N TYR A 68 -9.74 -4.78 0.75
CA TYR A 68 -8.41 -4.32 1.14
C TYR A 68 -7.96 -3.13 0.30
N LEU A 69 -7.45 -2.10 0.97
CA LEU A 69 -6.57 -1.12 0.36
C LEU A 69 -5.18 -1.73 0.24
N THR A 70 -4.65 -1.79 -0.98
CA THR A 70 -3.29 -2.23 -1.24
C THR A 70 -2.41 -1.02 -1.54
N CYS A 71 -1.18 -1.05 -1.03
CA CYS A 71 -0.12 -0.11 -1.37
C CYS A 71 1.11 -0.92 -1.78
N VAL A 72 1.62 -0.73 -2.99
CA VAL A 72 2.77 -1.48 -3.54
C VAL A 72 3.86 -0.51 -3.93
N ASP A 73 5.08 -0.70 -3.41
CA ASP A 73 6.25 0.06 -3.83
C ASP A 73 6.59 -0.25 -5.30
N CYS A 74 6.54 0.78 -6.15
CA CYS A 74 7.01 0.71 -7.54
C CYS A 74 8.54 0.80 -7.61
N GLY A 75 9.21 1.05 -6.49
CA GLY A 75 10.66 0.94 -6.30
C GLY A 75 11.17 -0.49 -6.18
N PRO A 76 12.49 -0.69 -6.12
CA PRO A 76 13.12 -2.01 -6.18
C PRO A 76 12.68 -2.97 -5.07
N SER A 77 12.15 -2.47 -3.95
CA SER A 77 11.73 -3.33 -2.83
C SER A 77 10.53 -4.21 -3.18
N ARG A 78 9.59 -3.70 -3.98
CA ARG A 78 8.25 -4.30 -4.20
C ARG A 78 7.47 -4.55 -2.90
N TYR A 79 7.86 -3.87 -1.82
CA TYR A 79 7.20 -3.96 -0.53
C TYR A 79 5.70 -3.66 -0.66
N THR A 80 4.87 -4.45 0.01
CA THR A 80 3.42 -4.33 -0.11
C THR A 80 2.71 -4.29 1.22
N LEU A 81 1.71 -3.43 1.33
CA LEU A 81 0.80 -3.32 2.46
C LEU A 81 -0.61 -3.60 1.98
N TRP A 82 -1.37 -4.33 2.81
CA TRP A 82 -2.77 -4.65 2.57
C TRP A 82 -3.53 -4.32 3.84
N THR A 83 -4.22 -3.19 3.83
CA THR A 83 -4.99 -2.69 4.96
C THR A 83 -6.45 -3.07 4.73
N PRO A 84 -7.09 -3.82 5.65
CA PRO A 84 -8.50 -4.13 5.52
C PRO A 84 -9.33 -2.85 5.57
N LEU A 85 -10.40 -2.80 4.78
CA LEU A 85 -11.37 -1.73 4.74
C LEU A 85 -12.76 -2.26 5.09
N SER A 86 -13.59 -1.44 5.75
CA SER A 86 -15.01 -1.76 5.94
C SER A 86 -15.82 -1.59 4.66
N ASP A 87 -15.46 -0.59 3.85
CA ASP A 87 -16.08 -0.23 2.58
C ASP A 87 -15.08 0.53 1.69
N ASP A 88 -15.45 0.77 0.44
CA ASP A 88 -14.60 1.44 -0.56
C ASP A 88 -14.79 2.96 -0.59
N SER A 89 -15.41 3.55 0.44
CA SER A 89 -15.66 4.99 0.50
C SER A 89 -14.36 5.79 0.56
N ALA A 90 -14.42 7.03 0.06
CA ALA A 90 -13.30 7.96 0.11
C ALA A 90 -12.76 8.14 1.54
N THR A 91 -13.65 8.21 2.54
CA THR A 91 -13.29 8.41 3.95
C THR A 91 -12.44 7.26 4.48
N MET A 92 -12.88 6.02 4.27
CA MET A 92 -12.16 4.83 4.76
C MET A 92 -10.81 4.68 4.07
N VAL A 93 -10.75 4.89 2.76
CA VAL A 93 -9.51 4.86 1.98
C VAL A 93 -8.52 5.92 2.47
N VAL A 94 -8.97 7.15 2.68
CA VAL A 94 -8.13 8.27 3.15
C VAL A 94 -7.60 8.02 4.56
N GLN A 95 -8.43 7.55 5.49
CA GLN A 95 -8.00 7.22 6.85
C GLN A 95 -6.92 6.11 6.86
N ALA A 96 -7.11 5.08 6.04
CA ALA A 96 -6.12 4.02 5.90
C ALA A 96 -4.79 4.54 5.32
N LEU A 97 -4.84 5.39 4.29
CA LEU A 97 -3.65 6.04 3.75
C LEU A 97 -2.98 6.97 4.75
N GLU A 98 -3.74 7.72 5.55
CA GLU A 98 -3.19 8.64 6.56
C GLU A 98 -2.40 7.88 7.62
N THR A 99 -2.93 6.73 8.03
CA THR A 99 -2.25 5.82 8.95
C THR A 99 -0.94 5.29 8.34
N ILE A 100 -0.96 4.91 7.05
CA ILE A 100 0.23 4.42 6.36
C ILE A 100 1.29 5.53 6.23
N TRP A 101 0.89 6.73 5.80
CA TRP A 101 1.82 7.84 5.56
C TRP A 101 2.35 8.45 6.85
N SER A 102 1.56 8.49 7.93
CA SER A 102 2.06 8.90 9.24
C SER A 102 3.05 7.89 9.82
N THR A 103 2.93 6.60 9.47
CA THR A 103 3.83 5.54 9.96
C THR A 103 5.12 5.43 9.15
N LEU A 104 5.04 5.50 7.82
CA LEU A 104 6.16 5.24 6.91
C LEU A 104 6.74 6.51 6.26
N GLY A 105 6.07 7.64 6.43
CA GLY A 105 6.30 8.85 5.66
C GLY A 105 5.53 8.85 4.33
N PRO A 106 5.19 10.04 3.78
CA PRO A 106 4.52 10.16 2.51
C PRO A 106 5.46 9.81 1.34
N PRO A 107 5.00 9.06 0.33
CA PRO A 107 5.75 8.90 -0.92
C PRO A 107 5.69 10.18 -1.76
N SER A 108 6.66 10.38 -2.66
CA SER A 108 6.63 11.55 -3.56
C SER A 108 5.49 11.49 -4.58
N GLN A 109 5.08 10.27 -4.96
CA GLN A 109 4.06 10.03 -6.00
C GLN A 109 3.18 8.85 -5.62
N VAL A 110 1.88 9.00 -5.83
CA VAL A 110 0.92 7.90 -5.67
C VAL A 110 0.23 7.65 -6.99
N LEU A 111 0.27 6.39 -7.43
CA LEU A 111 -0.42 5.93 -8.63
C LEU A 111 -1.75 5.28 -8.25
N LEU A 112 -2.85 5.78 -8.81
CA LEU A 112 -4.22 5.37 -8.50
C LEU A 112 -4.98 4.95 -9.77
N ASP A 113 -6.03 4.14 -9.65
CA ASP A 113 -7.07 4.08 -10.70
C ASP A 113 -8.00 5.30 -10.63
N ASN A 114 -8.98 5.33 -11.54
CA ASN A 114 -10.01 6.36 -11.62
C ASN A 114 -11.26 6.04 -10.77
N SER A 115 -11.16 5.22 -9.73
CA SER A 115 -12.29 4.98 -8.83
C SER A 115 -12.75 6.26 -8.14
N LYS A 116 -14.03 6.27 -7.74
CA LYS A 116 -14.67 7.44 -7.12
C LYS A 116 -13.97 7.86 -5.82
N SER A 117 -13.51 6.90 -5.01
CA SER A 117 -12.83 7.17 -3.76
C SER A 117 -11.49 7.89 -3.96
N PHE A 118 -10.69 7.46 -4.94
CA PHE A 118 -9.42 8.10 -5.29
C PHE A 118 -9.56 9.44 -6.02
N ARG A 119 -10.67 9.67 -6.72
CA ARG A 119 -10.98 10.96 -7.39
C ARG A 119 -11.65 11.99 -6.47
N SER A 120 -12.02 11.59 -5.25
CA SER A 120 -12.74 12.44 -4.30
C SER A 120 -11.96 13.72 -3.93
N GLN A 121 -12.70 14.76 -3.56
CA GLN A 121 -12.10 16.00 -3.04
C GLN A 121 -11.30 15.74 -1.76
N LEU A 122 -11.76 14.82 -0.92
CA LEU A 122 -11.07 14.43 0.31
C LEU A 122 -9.65 13.90 0.01
N MET A 123 -9.52 13.02 -0.99
CA MET A 123 -8.22 12.51 -1.43
C MET A 123 -7.31 13.63 -1.96
N GLN A 124 -7.85 14.56 -2.75
CA GLN A 124 -7.08 15.68 -3.31
C GLN A 124 -6.57 16.63 -2.20
N THR A 125 -7.45 17.00 -1.26
CA THR A 125 -7.08 17.83 -0.10
C THR A 125 -6.01 17.17 0.75
N MET A 126 -6.17 15.86 1.02
CA MET A 126 -5.19 15.09 1.76
C MET A 126 -3.84 15.03 1.03
N ALA A 127 -3.84 14.71 -0.27
CA ALA A 127 -2.60 14.67 -1.04
C ALA A 127 -1.87 16.02 -1.06
N ALA A 128 -2.60 17.13 -1.15
CA ALA A 128 -2.02 18.47 -1.05
C ALA A 128 -1.40 18.73 0.33
N LYS A 129 -2.10 18.37 1.43
CA LYS A 129 -1.59 18.49 2.81
C LYS A 129 -0.26 17.75 3.01
N TRP A 130 -0.11 16.58 2.40
CA TRP A 130 1.09 15.74 2.51
C TRP A 130 2.11 15.98 1.38
N GLU A 131 1.88 16.96 0.50
CA GLU A 131 2.74 17.30 -0.66
C GLU A 131 2.98 16.13 -1.63
N ILE A 132 1.95 15.31 -1.84
CA ILE A 132 2.00 14.11 -2.67
C ILE A 132 1.45 14.41 -4.07
N ARG A 133 2.19 14.02 -5.10
CA ARG A 133 1.69 14.05 -6.47
C ARG A 133 0.83 12.83 -6.78
N LEU A 134 -0.47 13.06 -6.99
CA LEU A 134 -1.38 12.03 -7.49
C LEU A 134 -1.20 11.81 -9.00
N ILE A 135 -1.10 10.54 -9.40
CA ILE A 135 -1.00 10.12 -10.79
C ILE A 135 -2.13 9.11 -11.04
N TYR A 136 -3.03 9.44 -11.96
CA TYR A 136 -4.15 8.56 -12.30
C TYR A 136 -3.80 7.73 -13.54
N ARG A 137 -4.09 6.43 -13.46
CA ARG A 137 -3.97 5.51 -14.60
C ARG A 137 -4.98 5.90 -15.69
N ALA A 138 -4.63 5.70 -16.95
CA ALA A 138 -5.61 5.80 -18.03
C ALA A 138 -6.61 4.64 -17.94
N VAL A 139 -7.88 4.92 -18.24
CA VAL A 139 -8.93 3.89 -18.32
C VAL A 139 -8.55 2.89 -19.44
N GLU A 140 -8.74 1.60 -19.18
CA GLU A 140 -8.63 0.50 -20.16
C GLU A 140 -7.27 0.22 -20.83
N LYS A 141 -6.14 0.75 -20.33
CA LYS A 141 -4.80 0.35 -20.80
C LYS A 141 -4.06 -0.55 -19.80
N PRO A 142 -3.99 -1.89 -20.02
CA PRO A 142 -3.28 -2.82 -19.14
C PRO A 142 -1.74 -2.67 -19.19
N SER A 143 -1.20 -1.97 -20.19
CA SER A 143 0.25 -1.83 -20.38
C SER A 143 0.85 -0.85 -19.38
N GLY A 144 1.27 -1.39 -18.24
CA GLY A 144 2.01 -0.70 -17.18
C GLY A 144 1.87 -1.39 -15.83
N ASN A 145 0.76 -2.08 -15.61
CA ASN A 145 0.31 -2.51 -14.28
C ASN A 145 1.00 -3.79 -13.75
N GLY A 146 1.96 -4.34 -14.51
CA GLY A 146 2.53 -5.66 -14.26
C GLY A 146 3.27 -5.81 -12.92
N ILE A 147 3.68 -4.72 -12.26
CA ILE A 147 4.24 -4.79 -10.90
C ILE A 147 3.13 -5.06 -9.88
N VAL A 148 2.09 -4.23 -9.88
CA VAL A 148 0.96 -4.32 -8.94
C VAL A 148 0.23 -5.63 -9.13
N GLU A 149 -0.11 -5.98 -10.37
CA GLU A 149 -0.80 -7.22 -10.69
C GLU A 149 0.00 -8.44 -10.24
N ARG A 150 1.31 -8.46 -10.49
CA ARG A 150 2.15 -9.58 -10.07
C ARG A 150 2.22 -9.71 -8.55
N VAL A 151 2.31 -8.61 -7.82
CA VAL A 151 2.31 -8.62 -6.35
C VAL A 151 0.96 -9.11 -5.82
N HIS A 152 -0.15 -8.60 -6.36
CA HIS A 152 -1.51 -9.05 -6.02
C HIS A 152 -1.70 -10.55 -6.24
N TRP A 153 -1.32 -11.03 -7.44
CA TRP A 153 -1.36 -12.46 -7.76
C TRP A 153 -0.53 -13.28 -6.77
N THR A 154 0.66 -12.81 -6.41
CA THR A 154 1.54 -13.53 -5.50
C THR A 154 0.93 -13.64 -4.10
N VAL A 155 0.40 -12.54 -3.55
CA VAL A 155 -0.25 -12.53 -2.23
C VAL A 155 -1.49 -13.43 -2.22
N LYS A 156 -2.41 -13.25 -3.19
CA LYS A 156 -3.65 -14.03 -3.26
C LYS A 156 -3.37 -15.53 -3.45
N ARG A 157 -2.39 -15.87 -4.30
CA ARG A 157 -1.97 -17.26 -4.52
C ARG A 157 -1.34 -17.89 -3.28
N THR A 158 -0.52 -17.14 -2.54
CA THR A 158 0.03 -17.61 -1.25
C THR A 158 -1.09 -17.86 -0.25
N ASN A 159 -2.05 -16.93 -0.12
CA ASN A 159 -3.19 -17.10 0.76
C ASN A 159 -4.02 -18.34 0.40
N ALA A 160 -4.32 -18.55 -0.89
CA ALA A 160 -5.09 -19.70 -1.35
C ALA A 160 -4.39 -21.06 -1.08
N ARG A 161 -3.05 -21.08 -1.13
CA ARG A 161 -2.25 -22.29 -0.92
C ARG A 161 -2.00 -22.61 0.55
N VAL A 162 -1.63 -21.58 1.33
CA VAL A 162 -1.21 -21.73 2.73
C VAL A 162 -2.40 -21.61 3.69
N LYS A 163 -3.45 -20.88 3.29
CA LYS A 163 -4.66 -20.60 4.09
C LYS A 163 -4.35 -19.93 5.44
N CYS A 164 -3.36 -19.04 5.47
CA CYS A 164 -2.92 -18.33 6.67
C CYS A 164 -3.55 -16.93 6.86
N GLY A 165 -4.46 -16.53 5.97
CA GLY A 165 -5.04 -15.18 5.96
C GLY A 165 -4.14 -14.16 5.24
N ILE A 166 -4.75 -13.06 4.80
CA ILE A 166 -4.06 -12.01 4.04
C ILE A 166 -2.95 -11.32 4.84
N PRO A 167 -3.14 -10.94 6.12
CA PRO A 167 -2.06 -10.33 6.91
C PRO A 167 -0.80 -11.20 6.97
N MET A 168 -0.95 -12.50 7.23
CA MET A 168 0.18 -13.43 7.28
C MET A 168 0.78 -13.67 5.88
N SER A 169 -0.06 -13.75 4.84
CA SER A 169 0.42 -13.90 3.46
C SER A 169 1.30 -12.72 3.05
N VAL A 170 0.88 -11.49 3.37
CA VAL A 170 1.65 -10.26 3.11
C VAL A 170 2.95 -10.25 3.93
N PHE A 171 2.88 -10.62 5.21
CA PHE A 171 4.07 -10.75 6.05
C PHE A 171 5.10 -11.71 5.42
N LEU A 172 4.68 -12.89 4.98
CA LEU A 172 5.56 -13.86 4.32
C LEU A 172 6.13 -13.29 3.02
N ILE A 173 5.31 -12.71 2.14
CA ILE A 173 5.80 -12.14 0.88
C ILE A 173 6.83 -11.03 1.10
N ASN A 174 6.65 -10.21 2.14
CA ASN A 174 7.61 -9.16 2.46
C ASN A 174 8.92 -9.66 3.09
N ASN A 175 8.93 -10.86 3.69
CA ASN A 175 10.06 -11.36 4.50
C ASN A 175 10.69 -12.67 3.97
N VAL A 176 10.15 -13.26 2.90
CA VAL A 176 10.77 -14.40 2.23
C VAL A 176 11.85 -13.90 1.25
N PRO A 177 13.09 -14.41 1.32
CA PRO A 177 14.19 -13.91 0.51
C PRO A 177 13.96 -14.09 -0.99
N SER A 178 14.24 -13.04 -1.75
CA SER A 178 14.49 -13.10 -3.19
C SER A 178 15.99 -13.17 -3.46
N LYS A 179 16.39 -13.19 -4.74
CA LYS A 179 17.80 -13.17 -5.18
C LYS A 179 18.60 -11.99 -4.60
N HIS A 180 17.93 -10.87 -4.29
CA HIS A 180 18.54 -9.61 -3.87
C HIS A 180 18.26 -9.25 -2.40
N GLY A 181 17.72 -10.20 -1.61
CA GLY A 181 17.21 -9.94 -0.26
C GLY A 181 15.68 -9.97 -0.22
N THR A 182 15.11 -9.76 0.96
CA THR A 182 13.67 -9.68 1.16
C THR A 182 13.14 -8.28 0.78
N PRO A 183 11.88 -8.16 0.35
CA PRO A 183 11.26 -6.84 0.15
C PRO A 183 11.39 -5.92 1.37
N PHE A 184 11.25 -6.45 2.58
CA PHE A 184 11.37 -5.69 3.82
C PHE A 184 12.79 -5.15 4.05
N GLU A 185 13.84 -5.97 3.85
CA GLU A 185 15.24 -5.53 3.99
C GLU A 185 15.57 -4.43 2.98
N ILE A 186 15.14 -4.60 1.73
CA ILE A 186 15.35 -3.59 0.67
C ILE A 186 14.57 -2.32 1.01
N PHE A 187 13.36 -2.44 1.57
CA PHE A 187 12.52 -1.31 1.94
C PHE A 187 13.13 -0.49 3.09
N CYS A 188 13.50 -1.15 4.19
CA CYS A 188 14.01 -0.50 5.39
C CYS A 188 15.50 -0.10 5.32
N GLN A 189 16.24 -0.60 4.33
CA GLN A 189 17.67 -0.32 4.05
C GLN A 189 18.68 -0.65 5.17
N HIS A 190 18.25 -0.87 6.42
CA HIS A 190 19.11 -1.06 7.60
C HIS A 190 18.62 -2.10 8.61
N HIS A 191 17.47 -2.75 8.38
CA HIS A 191 16.97 -3.80 9.28
C HIS A 191 17.47 -5.19 8.85
N LYS A 192 18.02 -5.95 9.80
CA LYS A 192 18.36 -7.37 9.61
C LYS A 192 17.08 -8.22 9.67
N ARG A 193 17.11 -9.36 8.97
CA ARG A 193 16.08 -10.41 8.85
C ARG A 193 15.07 -10.44 10.00
N VAL A 194 13.80 -10.24 9.66
CA VAL A 194 12.68 -10.36 10.62
C VAL A 194 12.45 -11.83 10.94
N ARG A 195 12.23 -12.12 12.22
CA ARG A 195 11.83 -13.46 12.68
C ARG A 195 10.50 -13.87 12.03
N ILE A 196 10.49 -14.99 11.34
CA ILE A 196 9.29 -15.61 10.79
C ILE A 196 8.67 -16.54 11.84
N PRO A 197 7.45 -16.26 12.35
CA PRO A 197 6.79 -17.11 13.31
C PRO A 197 6.63 -18.55 12.81
N GLY A 198 6.91 -19.52 13.66
CA GLY A 198 6.82 -20.95 13.32
C GLY A 198 7.99 -21.52 12.50
N ILE A 199 8.88 -20.67 11.99
CA ILE A 199 10.09 -21.10 11.26
C ILE A 199 11.34 -20.78 12.08
N ASP A 200 11.47 -19.55 12.56
CA ASP A 200 12.66 -19.11 13.28
C ASP A 200 12.58 -19.41 14.79
N LYS A 201 13.64 -20.03 15.31
CA LYS A 201 13.80 -20.36 16.74
C LYS A 201 13.95 -19.08 17.56
N THR A 202 13.28 -19.01 18.72
CA THR A 202 13.48 -17.92 19.68
C THR A 202 14.78 -18.17 20.44
N GLU A 203 15.80 -17.35 20.24
CA GLU A 203 16.95 -17.34 21.15
C GLU A 203 16.56 -16.54 22.40
N SER A 204 16.53 -17.21 23.56
CA SER A 204 16.31 -16.56 24.86
C SER A 204 17.55 -15.80 25.28
N THR A 205 17.74 -14.59 24.75
CA THR A 205 18.79 -13.71 25.25
C THR A 205 18.32 -13.11 26.57
N GLN A 206 18.61 -13.78 27.69
CA GLN A 206 18.64 -13.11 28.99
C GLN A 206 19.77 -12.08 28.93
N LYS A 207 19.45 -10.85 28.52
CA LYS A 207 20.38 -9.74 28.69
C LYS A 207 20.50 -9.47 30.19
N SER A 208 21.65 -9.83 30.75
CA SER A 208 22.09 -9.34 32.05
C SER A 208 22.02 -7.81 32.03
N MET A 209 21.25 -7.26 32.96
CA MET A 209 20.96 -5.84 33.07
C MET A 209 22.14 -5.16 33.78
N THR A 210 23.30 -5.03 33.12
CA THR A 210 24.55 -4.58 33.76
C THR A 210 24.83 -3.07 33.58
N GLU A 211 23.80 -2.24 33.65
CA GLU A 211 23.98 -0.79 33.81
C GLU A 211 22.85 -0.21 34.68
N CYS A 212 22.70 -0.68 35.92
CA CYS A 212 21.90 0.04 36.91
C CYS A 212 22.84 0.85 37.80
N ARG A 213 22.63 2.17 37.85
CA ARG A 213 23.29 3.04 38.83
C ARG A 213 22.88 2.58 40.23
N GLU A 214 23.85 2.45 41.13
CA GLU A 214 23.59 2.07 42.52
C GLU A 214 22.78 3.15 43.23
N TRP A 215 21.68 2.77 43.88
CA TRP A 215 20.84 3.66 44.68
C TRP A 215 21.42 3.87 46.07
N LYS A 216 21.32 5.08 46.61
CA LYS A 216 21.79 5.42 47.95
C LYS A 216 20.69 6.05 48.79
N VAL A 217 20.74 5.79 50.09
CA VAL A 217 19.92 6.51 51.07
C VAL A 217 20.26 8.00 50.99
N GLY A 218 19.23 8.84 50.90
CA GLY A 218 19.34 10.28 50.71
C GLY A 218 19.21 10.74 49.26
N ASP A 219 19.24 9.84 48.27
CA ASP A 219 19.09 10.22 46.87
C ASP A 219 17.74 10.91 46.64
N LYS A 220 17.77 12.07 46.00
CA LYS A 220 16.56 12.74 45.53
C LYS A 220 16.04 12.02 44.30
N VAL A 221 14.76 11.67 44.33
CA VAL A 221 14.12 10.87 43.29
C VAL A 221 12.79 11.48 42.86
N TRP A 222 12.46 11.28 41.60
CA TRP A 222 11.08 11.36 41.12
C TRP A 222 10.39 10.04 41.44
N VAL A 223 9.16 10.10 41.96
CA VAL A 223 8.39 8.94 42.41
C VAL A 223 7.12 8.83 41.58
N LYS A 224 6.92 7.67 40.95
CA LYS A 224 5.69 7.40 40.21
C LYS A 224 4.48 7.38 41.16
N PRO A 225 3.39 8.10 40.85
CA PRO A 225 2.14 8.07 41.62
C PRO A 225 1.54 6.65 41.74
N LYS A 226 0.85 6.36 42.85
CA LYS A 226 0.24 5.03 43.12
C LYS A 226 -0.94 4.71 42.19
N HIS A 227 -1.66 5.73 41.76
CA HIS A 227 -2.84 5.58 40.91
C HIS A 227 -2.44 5.88 39.47
N VAL A 228 -2.76 4.94 38.58
CA VAL A 228 -2.54 5.10 37.14
C VAL A 228 -3.43 6.23 36.64
N THR A 229 -2.82 7.32 36.20
CA THR A 229 -3.45 8.40 35.45
C THR A 229 -2.48 8.87 34.35
N PRO A 230 -2.96 9.54 33.27
CA PRO A 230 -2.46 9.41 31.89
C PRO A 230 -0.97 9.68 31.69
N CYS A 231 -0.44 9.39 30.49
CA CYS A 231 0.98 9.59 30.12
C CYS A 231 1.53 11.00 30.43
N THR A 232 0.66 11.97 30.71
CA THR A 232 0.96 13.36 31.08
C THR A 232 1.03 13.64 32.59
N GLN A 233 0.78 12.65 33.45
CA GLN A 233 0.84 12.84 34.90
C GLN A 233 2.27 13.07 35.38
N GLN A 234 2.47 14.16 36.13
CA GLN A 234 3.77 14.50 36.71
C GLN A 234 4.17 13.54 37.83
N TRP A 235 5.45 13.19 37.88
CA TRP A 235 6.03 12.38 38.96
C TRP A 235 6.27 13.23 40.21
N LEU A 236 6.11 12.64 41.38
CA LEU A 236 6.21 13.34 42.65
C LEU A 236 7.68 13.51 43.07
N LYS A 237 8.02 14.61 43.73
CA LYS A 237 9.36 14.77 44.35
C LYS A 237 9.43 13.89 45.60
N GLY A 238 10.51 13.14 45.75
CA GLY A 238 10.78 12.37 46.96
C GLY A 238 12.27 12.17 47.24
N SER A 239 12.57 11.44 48.30
CA SER A 239 13.93 11.01 48.63
C SER A 239 13.96 9.62 49.25
N ILE A 240 14.97 8.83 48.90
CA ILE A 240 15.17 7.49 49.47
C ILE A 240 15.53 7.62 50.95
N VAL A 241 14.75 6.99 51.81
CA VAL A 241 14.94 6.97 53.27
C VAL A 241 15.62 5.67 53.72
N ALA A 242 15.32 4.55 53.06
CA ALA A 242 15.95 3.27 53.34
C ALA A 242 15.99 2.38 52.09
N LEU A 243 17.00 1.53 51.99
CA LEU A 243 17.08 0.47 50.97
C LEU A 243 16.66 -0.84 51.64
N HIS A 244 15.72 -1.57 51.03
CA HIS A 244 15.19 -2.81 51.59
C HIS A 244 15.82 -4.05 50.93
N ASN A 245 15.88 -4.07 49.61
CA ASN A 245 16.51 -5.13 48.81
C ASN A 245 16.97 -4.56 47.45
N ASP A 246 17.49 -5.43 46.58
CA ASP A 246 17.99 -5.05 45.24
C ASP A 246 16.93 -4.48 44.30
N LEU A 247 15.65 -4.47 44.70
CA LEU A 247 14.51 -4.07 43.90
C LEU A 247 13.64 -2.97 44.54
N THR A 248 13.72 -2.76 45.86
CA THR A 248 12.82 -1.84 46.59
C THR A 248 13.54 -0.95 47.58
N ALA A 249 13.01 0.27 47.70
CA ALA A 249 13.43 1.28 48.66
C ALA A 249 12.20 1.90 49.35
N GLU A 250 12.40 2.39 50.57
CA GLU A 250 11.46 3.30 51.22
C GLU A 250 11.76 4.71 50.77
N VAL A 251 10.71 5.43 50.37
CA VAL A 251 10.83 6.78 49.83
C VAL A 251 9.90 7.69 50.60
N ASP A 252 10.44 8.84 51.04
CA ASP A 252 9.64 9.93 51.58
C ASP A 252 9.09 10.77 50.44
N VAL A 253 7.77 10.98 50.45
CA VAL A 253 7.07 11.88 49.55
C VAL A 253 6.19 12.77 50.42
N ASN A 254 6.53 14.07 50.49
CA ASN A 254 5.79 15.06 51.27
C ASN A 254 5.58 14.66 52.75
N GLY A 255 6.60 14.08 53.40
CA GLY A 255 6.54 13.67 54.80
C GLY A 255 5.84 12.33 55.07
N HIS A 256 5.42 11.62 54.02
CA HIS A 256 4.90 10.27 54.10
C HIS A 256 5.90 9.28 53.52
N THR A 257 6.33 8.31 54.34
CA THR A 257 7.21 7.24 53.90
C THR A 257 6.42 6.07 53.33
N LEU A 258 6.87 5.55 52.20
CA LEU A 258 6.20 4.45 51.51
C LEU A 258 7.20 3.60 50.70
N PRO A 259 7.01 2.27 50.65
CA PRO A 259 7.85 1.40 49.85
C PRO A 259 7.58 1.58 48.35
N ARG A 260 8.65 1.56 47.56
CA ARG A 260 8.64 1.68 46.10
C ARG A 260 9.68 0.77 45.45
N HIS A 261 9.29 0.17 44.34
CA HIS A 261 10.21 -0.56 43.46
C HIS A 261 11.10 0.43 42.68
N PHE A 262 12.37 0.10 42.40
CA PHE A 262 13.29 0.99 41.70
C PHE A 262 12.81 1.39 40.30
N SER A 263 12.03 0.54 39.61
CA SER A 263 11.39 0.90 38.33
C SER A 263 10.36 2.04 38.42
N HIS A 264 9.93 2.41 39.64
CA HIS A 264 9.02 3.53 39.90
C HIS A 264 9.75 4.77 40.44
N LEU A 265 11.09 4.76 40.38
CA LEU A 265 11.95 5.83 40.84
C LEU A 265 12.87 6.29 39.71
N GLN A 266 13.21 7.57 39.70
CA GLN A 266 14.21 8.12 38.79
C GLN A 266 15.04 9.17 39.54
N HIS A 267 16.36 9.19 39.38
CA HIS A 267 17.20 10.21 40.02
C HIS A 267 16.75 11.62 39.61
N ARG A 268 16.56 12.48 40.62
CA ARG A 268 16.24 13.90 40.45
C ARG A 268 17.52 14.71 40.65
N ARG A 269 17.92 15.46 39.62
CA ARG A 269 18.99 16.45 39.75
C ARG A 269 18.49 17.61 40.61
N VAL A 270 19.24 17.98 41.64
CA VAL A 270 18.98 19.18 42.44
C VAL A 270 19.92 20.26 41.93
N GLY A 271 19.40 21.21 41.16
CA GLY A 271 20.13 22.43 40.79
C GLY A 271 20.05 23.46 41.92
N THR A 272 21.08 24.28 42.09
CA THR A 272 21.29 25.17 43.25
C THR A 272 20.40 26.41 43.31
N LYS A 273 19.19 26.41 42.73
CA LYS A 273 18.21 27.50 42.88
C LYS A 273 16.79 26.92 42.84
N GLU A 274 16.16 26.77 44.00
CA GLU A 274 14.70 26.63 44.11
C GLU A 274 14.15 28.04 44.42
N GLU A 275 13.88 28.81 43.37
CA GLU A 275 12.98 29.98 43.41
C GLU A 275 11.87 29.74 42.39
N ASP A 276 10.64 30.06 42.77
CA ASP A 276 9.42 29.94 41.97
C ASP A 276 9.62 30.48 40.54
N THR A 277 9.52 29.61 39.54
CA THR A 277 9.34 30.02 38.15
C THR A 277 7.97 29.55 37.69
N THR A 278 7.05 30.50 37.56
CA THR A 278 5.98 30.42 36.57
C THR A 278 6.65 30.25 35.20
N ASP A 279 6.55 29.08 34.59
CA ASP A 279 7.08 28.84 33.26
C ASP A 279 6.30 29.66 32.24
N ASP A 280 6.86 30.80 31.85
CA ASP A 280 6.46 31.54 30.66
C ASP A 280 6.89 30.72 29.45
N TYR A 281 5.98 29.88 28.97
CA TYR A 281 6.15 29.11 27.74
C TYR A 281 6.08 30.08 26.55
N ASP A 282 7.22 30.28 25.90
CA ASP A 282 7.31 31.01 24.64
C ASP A 282 6.52 30.28 23.54
N SER A 283 5.26 30.69 23.42
CA SER A 283 4.26 30.19 22.47
C SER A 283 4.53 30.59 21.01
N THR A 284 5.67 31.23 20.72
CA THR A 284 6.00 31.70 19.36
C THR A 284 6.71 30.66 18.48
N LEU A 285 7.23 29.56 19.06
CA LEU A 285 8.05 28.58 18.33
C LEU A 285 7.27 27.53 17.51
N PHE A 286 5.95 27.44 17.66
CA PHE A 286 5.09 26.55 16.88
C PHE A 286 3.80 27.25 16.45
N LYS A 287 3.89 28.29 15.61
CA LYS A 287 2.74 28.75 14.83
C LYS A 287 2.72 28.06 13.47
N LEU A 288 1.86 27.05 13.34
CA LEU A 288 1.41 26.58 12.01
C LEU A 288 0.68 27.76 11.34
N PRO A 289 0.89 28.01 10.04
CA PRO A 289 0.25 29.13 9.35
C PRO A 289 -1.27 28.94 9.34
N GLU A 290 -1.98 29.88 9.95
CA GLU A 290 -3.44 29.94 9.92
C GLU A 290 -3.89 30.19 8.48
N THR A 291 -4.53 29.19 7.87
CA THR A 291 -5.22 29.36 6.59
C THR A 291 -6.44 30.25 6.81
N SER A 292 -6.37 31.49 6.33
CA SER A 292 -7.52 32.39 6.27
C SER A 292 -8.66 31.74 5.48
N SER A 293 -9.73 31.36 6.17
CA SER A 293 -11.04 31.12 5.58
C SER A 293 -11.54 32.42 4.97
N LYS A 294 -11.28 32.64 3.69
CA LYS A 294 -12.07 33.59 2.90
C LYS A 294 -13.34 32.87 2.47
N HIS A 295 -14.45 33.28 3.08
CA HIS A 295 -15.80 33.15 2.55
C HIS A 295 -15.78 33.55 1.05
N ILE A 296 -16.03 32.59 0.17
CA ILE A 296 -16.45 32.88 -1.20
C ILE A 296 -17.96 32.68 -1.21
N VAL A 297 -18.66 33.80 -1.25
CA VAL A 297 -20.06 33.90 -1.68
C VAL A 297 -20.08 33.56 -3.16
N ASN A 298 -20.76 32.48 -3.55
CA ASN A 298 -21.06 32.21 -4.96
C ASN A 298 -22.45 32.76 -5.26
N ASP A 299 -22.49 33.98 -5.78
CA ASP A 299 -23.58 34.45 -6.64
C ASP A 299 -23.24 34.04 -8.08
N ASP A 300 -23.92 33.04 -8.62
CA ASP A 300 -24.13 32.95 -10.07
C ASP A 300 -25.47 32.24 -10.39
N PRO A 301 -26.46 32.94 -10.96
CA PRO A 301 -27.83 32.47 -11.16
C PRO A 301 -28.00 31.72 -12.48
N ASN A 302 -27.45 30.50 -12.61
CA ASN A 302 -27.84 29.64 -13.74
C ASN A 302 -27.62 28.12 -13.54
N PHE A 303 -28.18 27.54 -12.47
CA PHE A 303 -28.31 26.09 -12.33
C PHE A 303 -29.78 25.69 -12.38
N GLN A 304 -30.26 25.31 -13.57
CA GLN A 304 -31.54 24.60 -13.71
C GLN A 304 -31.34 23.13 -13.32
N ILE A 305 -31.99 22.73 -12.23
CA ILE A 305 -32.09 21.34 -11.78
C ILE A 305 -33.12 20.62 -12.67
N ILE A 306 -32.66 19.66 -13.47
CA ILE A 306 -33.55 18.69 -14.14
C ILE A 306 -33.62 17.45 -13.24
N PRO A 307 -34.79 17.05 -12.71
CA PRO A 307 -34.93 15.83 -11.93
C PRO A 307 -34.91 14.58 -12.84
N PRO A 308 -34.41 13.42 -12.36
CA PRO A 308 -34.40 12.20 -13.14
C PRO A 308 -35.78 11.55 -13.19
N ASP A 309 -36.18 11.19 -14.40
CA ASP A 309 -37.43 10.50 -14.73
C ASP A 309 -37.35 9.01 -14.34
N ASN A 310 -38.44 8.52 -13.74
CA ASN A 310 -38.60 7.16 -13.25
C ASN A 310 -39.30 6.32 -14.33
N GLY A 311 -38.51 5.54 -15.09
CA GLY A 311 -39.03 4.54 -16.03
C GLY A 311 -38.75 3.12 -15.54
N LYS A 312 -39.80 2.44 -15.06
CA LYS A 312 -39.81 1.00 -14.74
C LYS A 312 -40.00 0.12 -15.98
N ASN A 313 -39.80 -1.18 -15.73
CA ASN A 313 -40.31 -2.38 -16.41
C ASN A 313 -39.37 -3.01 -17.44
N ASP A 314 -39.26 -4.33 -17.60
CA ASP A 314 -39.60 -5.54 -16.85
C ASP A 314 -39.20 -6.71 -17.79
N ASN A 315 -38.93 -7.89 -17.20
CA ASN A 315 -39.12 -9.23 -17.80
C ASN A 315 -38.22 -9.68 -18.98
N SER A 316 -37.84 -10.95 -19.14
CA SER A 316 -37.86 -12.17 -18.32
C SER A 316 -37.29 -13.34 -19.17
N THR A 317 -36.93 -14.43 -18.48
CA THR A 317 -37.12 -15.86 -18.85
C THR A 317 -36.30 -16.58 -19.95
N GLY A 318 -35.77 -17.74 -19.54
CA GLY A 318 -35.72 -19.02 -20.27
C GLY A 318 -34.35 -19.37 -20.87
N SER A 319 -33.83 -20.60 -20.83
CA SER A 319 -34.25 -21.89 -20.28
C SER A 319 -33.11 -22.91 -20.52
N ASP A 320 -33.07 -23.96 -19.71
CA ASP A 320 -32.17 -25.12 -19.75
C ASP A 320 -32.14 -25.90 -21.09
N GLN A 321 -31.05 -26.65 -21.34
CA GLN A 321 -31.12 -28.09 -21.66
C GLN A 321 -29.75 -28.81 -21.68
N ASN A 322 -29.73 -30.00 -21.05
CA ASN A 322 -28.68 -31.02 -21.05
C ASN A 322 -28.86 -32.02 -22.22
N TYR A 323 -27.78 -32.63 -22.74
CA TYR A 323 -27.70 -34.10 -22.91
C TYR A 323 -26.26 -34.63 -23.14
N SER A 324 -26.13 -35.93 -22.90
CA SER A 324 -24.96 -36.76 -22.55
C SER A 324 -24.01 -37.23 -23.67
N THR A 325 -22.83 -37.68 -23.17
CA THR A 325 -21.86 -38.74 -23.58
C THR A 325 -21.93 -39.43 -24.96
N ASP A 326 -20.77 -39.58 -25.60
CA ASP A 326 -20.10 -40.87 -25.84
C ASP A 326 -18.63 -40.68 -26.26
N GLY A 327 -17.79 -41.68 -25.97
CA GLY A 327 -16.34 -41.65 -26.18
C GLY A 327 -15.88 -42.59 -27.28
N GLU A 328 -14.94 -42.13 -28.10
CA GLU A 328 -14.07 -42.95 -28.94
C GLU A 328 -12.64 -42.40 -28.92
N THR A 329 -11.68 -43.31 -29.07
CA THR A 329 -10.25 -43.09 -28.82
C THR A 329 -9.58 -42.72 -30.13
N GLU A 330 -9.32 -41.43 -30.37
CA GLU A 330 -8.56 -40.94 -31.52
C GLU A 330 -7.27 -40.23 -31.08
N SER A 331 -6.17 -40.59 -31.74
CA SER A 331 -4.87 -39.94 -31.60
C SER A 331 -4.97 -38.44 -31.89
N GLN A 332 -4.63 -37.61 -30.89
CA GLN A 332 -4.83 -36.15 -30.99
C GLN A 332 -4.00 -35.50 -32.11
N PRO A 333 -4.62 -34.65 -32.95
CA PRO A 333 -3.91 -33.86 -33.94
C PRO A 333 -3.06 -32.77 -33.28
N VAL A 334 -1.87 -32.53 -33.82
CA VAL A 334 -0.93 -31.50 -33.34
C VAL A 334 -1.56 -30.11 -33.52
N GLN A 335 -1.88 -29.44 -32.41
CA GLN A 335 -2.48 -28.10 -32.44
C GLN A 335 -1.42 -27.00 -32.55
N PHE A 336 -1.71 -26.00 -33.39
CA PHE A 336 -0.89 -24.80 -33.55
C PHE A 336 -1.70 -23.56 -33.17
N THR A 337 -1.04 -22.57 -32.60
CA THR A 337 -1.67 -21.26 -32.33
C THR A 337 -1.89 -20.50 -33.63
N ARG A 338 -2.75 -19.46 -33.61
CA ARG A 338 -2.97 -18.52 -34.72
C ARG A 338 -1.68 -17.83 -35.23
N TYR A 339 -0.58 -17.93 -34.47
CA TYR A 339 0.76 -17.42 -34.81
C TYR A 339 1.79 -18.54 -35.10
N GLY A 340 1.33 -19.76 -35.39
CA GLY A 340 2.18 -20.87 -35.86
C GLY A 340 3.04 -21.55 -34.79
N ARG A 341 2.81 -21.33 -33.49
CA ARG A 341 3.54 -22.05 -32.44
C ARG A 341 2.86 -23.37 -32.11
N ARG A 342 3.65 -24.45 -32.03
CA ARG A 342 3.19 -25.78 -31.65
C ARG A 342 2.76 -25.79 -30.18
N VAL A 343 1.53 -26.20 -29.92
CA VAL A 343 0.99 -26.36 -28.56
C VAL A 343 1.39 -27.74 -28.07
N LEU A 344 2.15 -27.80 -26.96
CA LEU A 344 2.50 -29.07 -26.32
C LEU A 344 1.34 -29.49 -25.40
N PRO A 345 0.99 -30.78 -25.32
CA PRO A 345 -0.03 -31.26 -24.40
C PRO A 345 0.41 -31.03 -22.95
N ASN A 346 -0.55 -30.72 -22.07
CA ASN A 346 -0.31 -30.57 -20.64
C ASN A 346 0.25 -31.88 -20.06
N ARG A 347 1.40 -31.80 -19.36
CA ARG A 347 1.92 -32.91 -18.55
C ARG A 347 0.91 -33.20 -17.44
N LYS A 348 0.29 -34.39 -17.48
CA LYS A 348 -0.49 -34.91 -16.34
C LYS A 348 0.46 -35.08 -15.15
N TYR A 349 0.05 -34.60 -13.98
CA TYR A 349 0.66 -34.95 -12.70
C TYR A 349 0.30 -36.40 -12.40
N ASN A 350 1.14 -37.33 -12.80
CA ASN A 350 1.32 -38.62 -12.15
C ASN A 350 2.82 -38.88 -12.27
N ASP A 351 3.43 -39.23 -11.14
CA ASP A 351 4.85 -39.56 -10.91
C ASP A 351 5.57 -38.57 -9.99
N TYR A 352 5.12 -38.54 -8.73
CA TYR A 352 6.00 -38.41 -7.56
C TYR A 352 5.52 -39.45 -6.55
N VAL A 353 6.14 -40.64 -6.61
CA VAL A 353 6.17 -41.62 -5.51
C VAL A 353 7.24 -41.18 -4.53
#